data_AF-A0A6I3GH15-F1
#
_entry.id   AF-A0A6I3GH15-F1
#
_cell.length_a   1.000
_cell.length_b   1.000
_cell.length_c   1.000
_cell.angle_alpha   90.00
_cell.angle_beta   90.00
_cell.angle_gamma   90.00
#
_symmetry.space_group_name_H-M   'P 1'
#
loop_
_entity.id
_entity.type
_entity.pdbx_description
1 polymer ?
#
loop_
_entity_poly.entity_id
_entity_poly.type
_entity_poly.pdbx_seq_one_letter_code
_entity_poly.pdbx_strand_id
1 'polypeptide(L)' 'MTMNPTALSGGESRPEIDLLDAEFYRADPHPAFSWMRANEPLYRDHKNSLWAVTRHADLAEVERNSAVFISGRGYRSW' A
#
# COMPACT_ATOMS: atom_id res chain seq x y z
N MET A 1 -23.12 6.46 8.13
CA MET A 1 -21.87 7.25 8.24
C MET A 1 -20.92 6.42 9.10
N THR A 2 -20.30 5.40 8.50
CA THR A 2 -19.50 4.41 9.25
C THR A 2 -18.07 4.95 9.29
N MET A 3 -17.69 5.52 10.44
CA MET A 3 -16.29 5.84 10.72
C MET A 3 -15.52 4.52 10.66
N ASN A 4 -14.59 4.39 9.71
CA ASN A 4 -13.78 3.19 9.56
C ASN A 4 -12.57 3.33 10.51
N PRO A 5 -12.52 2.60 11.65
CA PRO A 5 -11.47 2.80 12.63
C PRO A 5 -10.28 1.92 12.25
N THR A 6 -9.40 2.37 11.37
CA THR A 6 -8.10 1.70 11.18
C THR A 6 -6.98 2.69 10.85
N ALA A 7 -6.86 3.71 11.69
CA ALA A 7 -5.59 4.41 11.86
C ALA A 7 -4.98 3.94 13.19
N LEU A 8 -4.16 2.90 13.09
CA LEU A 8 -3.13 2.46 14.06
C LEU A 8 -3.58 2.38 15.54
N SER A 9 -4.23 1.28 15.92
CA SER A 9 -4.32 0.86 17.33
C SER A 9 -2.97 0.28 17.76
N GLY A 10 -2.32 0.94 18.73
CA GLY A 10 -1.02 0.54 19.25
C GLY A 10 -1.01 -0.87 19.84
N GLY A 11 -0.04 -1.68 19.41
CA GLY A 11 0.31 -2.99 19.95
C GLY A 11 0.68 -3.99 18.85
N GLU A 12 1.97 -4.08 18.50
CA GLU A 12 2.67 -5.19 17.78
C GLU A 12 1.98 -5.89 16.58
N SER A 13 0.91 -5.31 16.02
CA SER A 13 0.10 -5.91 14.98
C SER A 13 0.31 -5.17 13.66
N ARG A 14 0.51 -5.93 12.59
CA ARG A 14 0.62 -5.42 11.22
C ARG A 14 -0.63 -4.61 10.86
N PRO A 15 -0.52 -3.33 10.44
CA PRO A 15 -1.68 -2.54 10.08
C PRO A 15 -2.35 -3.13 8.84
N GLU A 16 -3.68 -3.25 8.88
CA GLU A 16 -4.50 -3.61 7.73
C GLU A 16 -4.88 -2.33 6.97
N ILE A 17 -4.33 -2.16 5.77
CA ILE A 17 -4.41 -0.94 4.98
C ILE A 17 -5.07 -1.25 3.66
N ASP A 18 -6.15 -0.54 3.37
CA ASP A 18 -6.85 -0.56 2.09
C ASP A 18 -6.22 0.47 1.15
N LEU A 19 -5.48 -0.01 0.14
CA LEU A 19 -4.78 0.85 -0.82
C LEU A 19 -5.71 1.45 -1.88
N LEU A 20 -6.97 1.06 -1.91
CA LEU A 20 -8.00 1.64 -2.78
C LEU A 20 -9.02 2.46 -1.96
N ASP A 21 -8.73 2.79 -0.71
CA ASP A 21 -9.61 3.65 0.08
C ASP A 21 -9.27 5.13 -0.14
N ALA A 22 -10.26 5.92 -0.58
CA ALA A 22 -10.05 7.35 -0.83
C ALA A 22 -9.91 8.17 0.46
N GLU A 23 -10.47 7.73 1.60
CA GLU A 23 -10.28 8.42 2.89
C GLU A 23 -8.85 8.24 3.39
N PHE A 24 -8.23 7.08 3.17
CA PHE A 24 -6.83 6.80 3.52
C PHE A 24 -5.88 7.85 2.92
N TYR A 25 -6.06 8.19 1.63
CA TYR A 25 -5.25 9.23 0.97
C TYR A 25 -5.66 10.65 1.34
N ARG A 26 -6.91 10.88 1.79
CA ARG A 26 -7.40 12.20 2.21
C ARG A 26 -6.99 12.58 3.64
N ALA A 27 -6.80 11.59 4.51
CA ALA A 27 -6.43 11.79 5.90
C ALA A 27 -4.92 12.07 6.05
N ASP A 28 -4.13 11.04 6.30
CA ASP A 28 -2.68 11.11 6.29
C ASP A 28 -2.09 9.71 6.02
N PRO A 29 -1.66 9.41 4.78
CA PRO A 29 -1.11 8.11 4.44
C PRO A 29 0.37 7.96 4.85
N HIS A 30 1.06 9.05 5.24
CA HIS A 30 2.50 9.01 5.53
C HIS A 30 2.90 8.09 6.70
N PRO A 31 2.16 8.02 7.82
CA PRO A 31 2.46 7.11 8.92
C PRO A 31 2.41 5.64 8.48
N ALA A 32 1.40 5.30 7.68
CA ALA A 32 1.25 3.97 7.10
C ALA A 32 2.44 3.61 6.19
N PHE A 33 2.82 4.49 5.26
CA PHE A 33 3.97 4.24 4.41
C PHE A 33 5.29 4.19 5.18
N SER A 34 5.43 4.95 6.27
CA SER A 34 6.60 4.88 7.14
C SER A 34 6.70 3.54 7.86
N TRP A 35 5.57 3.01 8.34
CA TRP A 35 5.52 1.66 8.90
C TRP A 35 5.87 0.60 7.85
N MET A 36 5.31 0.68 6.64
CA MET A 36 5.60 -0.27 5.55
C MET A 36 7.09 -0.27 5.20
N ARG A 37 7.71 0.90 4.97
CA ARG A 37 9.14 0.96 4.63
C ARG A 37 10.05 0.36 5.69
N ALA A 38 9.68 0.52 6.97
CA ALA A 38 10.44 0.03 8.11
C ALA A 38 10.25 -1.48 8.37
N ASN A 39 9.03 -1.99 8.24
CA ASN A 39 8.68 -3.35 8.68
C ASN A 39 8.38 -4.30 7.52
N GLU A 40 7.66 -3.85 6.50
CA GLU A 40 7.17 -4.67 5.38
C GLU A 40 7.19 -3.86 4.08
N PRO A 41 8.35 -3.74 3.41
CA PRO A 41 8.50 -2.85 2.26
C PRO A 41 7.72 -3.30 1.02
N LEU A 42 7.39 -4.59 0.95
CA LEU A 42 6.48 -5.21 0.00
C LEU A 42 5.20 -5.60 0.75
N TYR A 43 4.26 -4.67 0.84
CA TYR A 43 3.05 -4.83 1.64
C TYR A 43 1.94 -5.54 0.87
N ARG A 44 1.30 -6.54 1.49
CA ARG A 44 0.13 -7.22 0.94
C ARG A 44 -1.18 -6.60 1.42
N ASP A 45 -1.91 -5.94 0.52
CA ASP A 45 -3.30 -5.57 0.76
C ASP A 45 -4.21 -6.76 0.44
N HIS A 46 -4.69 -7.42 1.49
CA HIS A 46 -5.54 -8.61 1.38
C HIS A 46 -6.93 -8.28 0.83
N LYS A 47 -7.46 -7.10 1.14
CA LYS A 47 -8.82 -6.71 0.77
C LYS A 47 -8.94 -6.52 -0.74
N ASN A 48 -7.98 -5.85 -1.35
CA ASN A 48 -7.98 -5.61 -2.80
C ASN A 48 -7.13 -6.60 -3.59
N SER A 49 -6.49 -7.55 -2.91
CA SER A 49 -5.53 -8.48 -3.48
C SER A 49 -4.39 -7.77 -4.22
N LEU A 50 -3.89 -6.65 -3.67
CA LEU A 50 -2.82 -5.84 -4.24
C LEU A 50 -1.49 -6.00 -3.49
N TRP A 51 -0.41 -5.67 -4.18
CA TRP A 51 0.91 -5.55 -3.59
C TRP A 51 1.35 -4.09 -3.66
N ALA A 52 1.84 -3.55 -2.55
CA ALA A 52 2.43 -2.22 -2.47
C ALA A 52 3.95 -2.32 -2.36
N VAL A 53 4.65 -1.69 -3.30
CA VAL A 53 6.11 -1.51 -3.25
C VAL A 53 6.40 -0.12 -2.72
N THR A 54 6.99 -0.03 -1.53
CA THR A 54 7.11 1.27 -0.80
C THR A 54 8.52 1.85 -0.76
N ARG A 55 9.52 1.07 -1.14
CA ARG A 55 10.92 1.49 -1.21
C ARG A 55 11.27 1.92 -2.63
N HIS A 56 12.03 3.01 -2.73
CA HIS A 56 12.42 3.58 -4.02
C HIS A 56 13.30 2.63 -4.85
N ALA A 57 14.22 1.90 -4.21
CA ALA A 57 15.08 0.94 -4.91
C ALA A 57 14.24 -0.17 -5.57
N ASP A 58 13.35 -0.81 -4.81
CA ASP A 58 12.46 -1.86 -5.30
C ASP A 58 11.52 -1.34 -6.41
N LEU A 59 10.98 -0.13 -6.25
CA LEU A 59 10.16 0.50 -7.28
C LEU A 59 10.95 0.71 -8.58
N ALA A 60 12.20 1.20 -8.48
CA ALA A 60 13.05 1.40 -9.65
C ALA A 60 13.39 0.08 -10.37
N GLU A 61 13.50 -1.03 -9.65
CA GLU A 61 13.69 -2.35 -10.25
C GLU A 61 12.43 -2.86 -10.96
N VAL A 62 11.26 -2.67 -10.36
CA VAL A 62 9.96 -3.00 -10.98
C VAL A 62 9.77 -2.23 -12.28
N GLU A 63 9.99 -0.92 -12.25
CA GLU A 63 9.82 -0.03 -13.40
C GLU A 63 10.77 -0.38 -14.56
N ARG A 64 11.99 -0.84 -14.26
CA ARG A 64 12.95 -1.28 -15.29
C ARG A 64 12.59 -2.62 -15.92
N ASN A 65 11.84 -3.47 -15.23
CA ASN A 65 11.54 -4.84 -15.63
C ASN A 65 10.16 -4.96 -16.28
N SER A 66 9.90 -4.13 -17.30
CA SER A 66 8.61 -4.08 -18.01
C SER A 66 8.22 -5.39 -18.71
N ALA A 67 9.17 -6.29 -18.99
CA ALA A 67 8.88 -7.63 -19.50
C ALA A 67 8.15 -8.52 -18.48
N VAL A 68 8.37 -8.28 -17.18
CA VAL A 68 7.76 -9.02 -16.06
C VAL A 68 6.57 -8.24 -15.50
N PHE A 69 6.74 -6.93 -15.30
CA PHE A 69 5.73 -6.04 -14.73
C PHE A 69 5.09 -5.19 -15.85
N ILE A 70 4.09 -5.78 -16.52
CA ILE A 70 3.43 -5.13 -17.65
C ILE A 70 2.32 -4.17 -17.21
N SER A 71 2.36 -2.92 -17.69
CA SER A 71 1.29 -1.93 -17.47
C SER A 71 0.03 -2.21 -18.32
N GLY A 72 0.16 -3.01 -19.38
CA GLY A 72 -0.94 -3.29 -20.33
C GLY A 72 -2.10 -4.12 -19.77
N ARG A 73 -2.00 -4.66 -18.55
CA ARG A 73 -3.08 -5.42 -17.89
C ARG A 73 -4.12 -4.53 -17.21
N GLY A 74 -3.93 -3.22 -17.22
CA GLY A 74 -4.90 -2.23 -16.72
C GLY A 74 -4.46 -1.54 -15.44
N TYR A 75 -5.19 -0.48 -15.13
CA TYR A 75 -5.01 0.38 -13.97
C TYR A 75 -6.25 0.31 -13.08
N ARG A 76 -6.06 0.40 -11.76
CA ARG A 76 -7.14 0.36 -10.78
C ARG A 76 -7.04 1.59 -9.88
N SER A 77 -8.11 2.36 -9.81
CA SER A 77 -8.36 3.40 -8.82
C SER A 77 -9.63 3.10 -8.06
N TRP A 78 -9.86 3.84 -6.98
CA TRP A 78 -11.16 3.99 -6.35
C TRP A 78 -12.15 4.75 -7.23
#